data_AF-S8EEA0-F1
#
_entry.id   AF-S8EEA0-F1
#
_cell.length_a   1.000
_cell.length_b   1.000
_cell.length_c   1.000
_cell.angle_alpha   90.00
_cell.angle_beta   90.00
_cell.angle_gamma   90.00
#
_symmetry.space_group_name_H-M   'P 1'
#
loop_
_entity.id
_entity.type
_entity.pdbx_description
1 polymer ?
#
loop_
_entity_poly.entity_id
_entity_poly.type
_entity_poly.pdbx_seq_one_letter_code
_entity_poly.pdbx_strand_id
1 'polypeptide(L)'
;LISVGAHKPVLSRAHDDVSAGVDPEEALIAAIREALEKPDSPWTALLEPIIGPRTPDEYRAQVRATLDARKEAKRWRKKAKWWKRRATETGTKDLITPSPSDISSIMEELSEERR
;
A
#
# COMPACT_ATOMS: atom_id res chain seq x y z
N LEU A 1 -19.57 -18.03 12.65
CA LEU A 1 -19.47 -18.82 13.90
C LEU A 1 -18.12 -18.51 14.53
N ILE A 2 -18.09 -17.57 15.47
CA ILE A 2 -16.86 -17.23 16.21
C ILE A 2 -16.70 -18.35 17.25
N SER A 3 -15.64 -19.15 17.12
CA SER A 3 -15.34 -20.23 18.06
C SER A 3 -14.84 -19.64 19.38
N VAL A 4 -15.78 -19.29 20.25
CA VAL A 4 -15.54 -18.93 21.66
C VAL A 4 -15.25 -20.23 22.40
N GLY A 5 -14.01 -20.71 22.32
CA GLY A 5 -13.62 -22.00 22.91
C GLY A 5 -12.47 -22.72 22.22
N ALA A 6 -11.92 -22.19 21.12
CA ALA A 6 -10.59 -22.62 20.70
C ALA A 6 -9.64 -22.30 21.87
N HIS A 7 -9.11 -23.34 22.52
CA HIS A 7 -7.95 -23.22 23.39
C HIS A 7 -6.98 -22.24 22.72
N LYS A 8 -6.37 -21.36 23.50
CA LYS A 8 -5.42 -20.36 22.97
C LYS A 8 -4.01 -20.96 23.07
N PRO A 9 -3.64 -22.03 22.31
CA PRO A 9 -2.42 -22.79 22.56
C PRO A 9 -1.18 -21.90 22.47
N VAL A 10 -1.19 -20.92 21.55
CA VAL A 10 -0.11 -19.95 21.40
C VAL A 10 0.03 -19.09 22.66
N LEU A 11 -1.07 -18.54 23.18
CA LEU A 11 -1.01 -17.65 24.34
C LEU A 11 -0.74 -18.40 25.64
N SER A 12 -1.27 -19.63 25.81
CA SER A 12 -0.93 -20.47 26.96
C SER A 12 0.54 -20.90 26.91
N ARG A 13 1.03 -21.33 25.74
CA ARG A 13 2.42 -21.72 25.56
C ARG A 13 3.38 -20.58 25.85
N ALA A 14 3.10 -19.38 25.30
CA ALA A 14 3.90 -18.18 25.54
C ALA A 14 3.85 -17.75 27.01
N HIS A 15 2.68 -17.83 27.65
CA HIS A 15 2.54 -17.53 29.08
C HIS A 15 3.39 -18.47 29.95
N ASP A 16 3.44 -19.75 29.63
CA ASP A 16 4.23 -20.73 30.39
C ASP A 16 5.74 -20.45 30.27
N ASP A 17 6.22 -20.05 29.08
CA ASP A 17 7.62 -19.65 28.86
C ASP A 17 7.97 -18.36 29.59
N VAL A 18 7.10 -17.35 29.56
CA VAL A 18 7.28 -16.11 30.33
C VAL A 18 7.30 -16.39 31.82
N SER A 19 6.45 -17.30 32.30
CA SER A 19 6.42 -17.73 33.69
C SER A 19 7.69 -18.49 34.09
N ALA A 20 8.37 -19.13 33.12
CA ALA A 20 9.66 -19.77 33.29
C ALA A 20 10.86 -18.79 33.17
N GLY A 21 10.61 -17.51 32.90
CA GLY A 21 11.63 -16.46 32.82
C GLY A 21 12.22 -16.23 31.43
N VAL A 22 11.60 -16.78 30.38
CA VAL A 22 11.95 -16.47 28.98
C VAL A 22 11.52 -15.04 28.64
N ASP A 23 12.27 -14.38 27.77
CA ASP A 23 11.89 -13.06 27.27
C ASP A 23 10.48 -13.09 26.64
N PRO A 24 9.59 -12.13 26.96
CA PRO A 24 8.21 -12.14 26.47
C PRO A 24 8.06 -12.11 24.95
N GLU A 25 8.94 -11.39 24.26
CA GLU A 25 8.89 -11.29 22.80
C GLU A 25 9.39 -12.60 22.17
N GLU A 26 10.49 -13.16 22.71
CA GLU A 26 11.01 -14.46 22.28
C GLU A 26 10.00 -15.60 22.50
N ALA A 27 9.37 -15.65 23.67
CA ALA A 27 8.35 -16.64 24.02
C ALA A 27 7.14 -16.58 23.09
N LEU A 28 6.68 -15.37 22.76
CA LEU A 28 5.55 -15.17 21.85
C LEU A 28 5.90 -15.58 20.41
N ILE A 29 7.08 -15.18 19.92
CA ILE A 29 7.55 -15.54 18.57
C ILE A 29 7.69 -17.06 18.45
N ALA A 30 8.28 -17.73 19.45
CA ALA A 30 8.44 -19.17 19.47
C ALA A 30 7.08 -19.90 19.43
N ALA A 31 6.13 -19.47 20.25
CA ALA A 31 4.79 -20.05 20.29
C ALA A 31 4.01 -19.86 18.98
N ILE A 32 4.15 -18.70 18.32
CA ILE A 32 3.55 -18.45 17.00
C ILE A 32 4.18 -19.35 15.95
N ARG A 33 5.51 -19.48 15.91
CA ARG A 33 6.22 -20.36 14.95
C ARG A 33 5.78 -21.82 15.09
N GLU A 34 5.72 -22.34 16.31
CA GLU A 34 5.22 -23.70 16.56
C GLU A 34 3.78 -23.89 16.07
N ALA A 35 2.93 -22.87 16.23
CA ALA A 35 1.56 -22.91 15.73
C ALA A 35 1.46 -22.80 14.21
N LEU A 36 2.46 -22.25 13.52
CA LEU A 36 2.52 -22.19 12.07
C LEU A 36 2.94 -23.52 11.42
N GLU A 37 3.67 -24.38 12.15
CA GLU A 37 4.06 -25.72 11.68
C GLU A 37 2.88 -26.71 11.63
N LYS A 38 1.76 -26.37 12.27
CA LYS A 38 0.55 -27.21 12.33
C LYS A 38 -0.39 -26.82 11.18
N PRO A 39 -0.60 -27.68 10.16
CA PRO A 39 -1.37 -27.33 8.95
C PRO A 39 -2.81 -26.87 9.22
N ASP A 40 -3.44 -27.43 10.25
CA ASP A 40 -4.83 -27.12 10.63
C ASP A 40 -4.95 -25.96 11.63
N SER A 41 -3.85 -25.27 11.93
CA SER A 41 -3.84 -24.14 12.86
C SER A 41 -4.44 -22.89 12.24
N PRO A 42 -5.29 -22.13 12.94
CA PRO A 42 -5.81 -20.86 12.43
C PRO A 42 -4.71 -19.81 12.22
N TRP A 43 -3.53 -20.01 12.81
CA TRP A 43 -2.37 -19.14 12.63
C TRP A 43 -1.74 -19.28 11.24
N THR A 44 -1.96 -20.39 10.52
CA THR A 44 -1.47 -20.54 9.13
C THR A 44 -2.09 -19.50 8.20
N ALA A 45 -3.25 -18.90 8.56
CA ALA A 45 -3.81 -17.76 7.84
C ALA A 45 -2.95 -16.48 7.91
N LEU A 46 -2.02 -16.39 8.87
CA LEU A 46 -1.02 -15.31 8.89
C LEU A 46 0.09 -15.51 7.85
N LEU A 47 0.25 -16.74 7.35
CA LEU A 47 1.14 -17.05 6.24
C LEU A 47 0.38 -16.80 4.92
N GLU A 48 0.38 -15.55 4.45
CA GLU A 48 0.32 -15.29 3.01
C GLU A 48 1.57 -14.48 2.62
N PRO A 49 2.33 -14.91 1.59
CA PRO A 49 1.81 -14.89 0.22
C PRO A 49 2.16 -16.12 -0.61
N ILE A 50 1.52 -16.20 -1.78
CA ILE A 50 1.82 -17.08 -2.92
C ILE A 50 3.34 -17.23 -3.11
N ILE A 51 3.93 -18.30 -2.58
CA ILE A 51 5.27 -18.79 -2.95
C ILE A 51 5.04 -20.09 -3.73
N GLY A 52 4.46 -19.92 -4.92
CA GLY A 52 4.42 -20.93 -5.96
C GLY A 52 5.06 -20.36 -7.23
N PRO A 53 5.53 -21.18 -8.17
CA PRO A 53 5.90 -20.69 -9.49
C PRO A 53 4.72 -19.89 -10.05
N ARG A 54 4.98 -18.65 -10.51
CA ARG A 54 3.94 -17.80 -11.11
C ARG A 54 3.15 -18.62 -12.12
N THR A 55 1.85 -18.65 -11.98
CA THR A 55 1.03 -19.37 -12.94
C THR A 55 1.13 -18.67 -14.30
N PRO A 56 1.00 -19.40 -15.42
CA PRO A 56 0.96 -18.78 -16.75
C PRO A 56 -0.07 -17.65 -16.86
N ASP A 57 -1.15 -17.72 -16.09
CA ASP A 57 -2.21 -16.72 -16.09
C ASP A 57 -1.82 -15.45 -15.33
N GLU A 58 -1.08 -15.55 -14.24
CA GLU A 58 -0.49 -14.39 -13.54
C GLU A 58 0.50 -13.65 -14.45
N TYR A 59 1.32 -14.39 -15.20
CA TYR A 59 2.22 -13.78 -16.17
C TYR A 59 1.45 -13.05 -17.28
N ARG A 60 0.40 -13.68 -17.83
CA ARG A 60 -0.49 -13.03 -18.82
C ARG A 60 -1.15 -11.78 -18.26
N ALA A 61 -1.62 -11.81 -17.01
CA ALA A 61 -2.21 -10.66 -16.34
C ALA A 61 -1.21 -9.51 -16.20
N GLN A 62 0.02 -9.80 -15.77
CA GLN A 62 1.09 -8.80 -15.65
C GLN A 62 1.45 -8.17 -17.01
N VAL A 63 1.56 -8.99 -18.06
CA VAL A 63 1.84 -8.49 -19.42
C VAL A 63 0.71 -7.58 -19.90
N ARG A 64 -0.56 -7.97 -19.70
CA ARG A 64 -1.73 -7.14 -20.05
C ARG A 64 -1.70 -5.80 -19.32
N ALA A 65 -1.53 -5.82 -17.99
CA ALA A 65 -1.45 -4.61 -17.17
C ALA A 65 -0.35 -3.66 -17.67
N THR A 66 0.83 -4.20 -18.01
CA THR A 66 1.96 -3.41 -18.53
C THR A 66 1.63 -2.78 -19.89
N LEU A 67 1.00 -3.54 -20.80
CA LEU A 67 0.61 -3.04 -22.11
C LEU A 67 -0.47 -1.97 -22.01
N ASP A 68 -1.45 -2.13 -21.12
CA ASP A 68 -2.53 -1.17 -20.95
C ASP A 68 -2.03 0.13 -20.30
N ALA A 69 -1.13 0.05 -19.31
CA ALA A 69 -0.45 1.21 -18.76
C ALA A 69 0.32 2.00 -19.83
N ARG A 70 1.02 1.32 -20.75
CA ARG A 70 1.72 1.97 -21.88
C ARG A 70 0.77 2.65 -22.85
N LYS A 71 -0.36 2.02 -23.17
CA LYS A 71 -1.41 2.62 -24.01
C LYS A 71 -1.96 3.89 -23.37
N GLU A 72 -2.25 3.83 -22.07
CA GLU A 72 -2.82 4.95 -21.33
C GLU A 72 -1.84 6.12 -21.22
N ALA A 73 -0.57 5.85 -20.92
CA ALA A 73 0.48 6.87 -20.93
C ALA A 73 0.59 7.56 -22.31
N LYS A 74 0.50 6.81 -23.41
CA LYS A 74 0.50 7.37 -24.77
C LYS A 74 -0.73 8.24 -25.03
N ARG A 75 -1.91 7.83 -24.55
CA ARG A 75 -3.16 8.62 -24.65
C ARG A 75 -3.04 9.94 -23.89
N TRP A 76 -2.55 9.90 -22.65
CA TRP A 76 -2.32 11.11 -21.85
C TRP A 76 -1.34 12.07 -22.50
N ARG A 77 -0.20 11.58 -23.02
CA ARG A 77 0.76 12.44 -23.74
C ARG A 77 0.14 13.11 -24.96
N LYS A 78 -0.72 12.42 -25.71
CA LYS A 78 -1.44 13.01 -26.86
C LYS A 78 -2.40 14.10 -26.39
N LYS A 79 -3.22 13.83 -25.37
CA LYS A 79 -4.14 14.82 -24.79
C LYS A 79 -3.39 16.06 -24.28
N ALA A 80 -2.33 15.85 -23.50
CA ALA A 80 -1.49 16.94 -22.98
C ALA A 80 -0.87 17.78 -24.10
N LYS A 81 -0.32 17.14 -25.16
CA LYS A 81 0.22 17.85 -26.32
C LYS A 81 -0.85 18.66 -27.05
N TRP A 82 -2.05 18.09 -27.22
CA TRP A 82 -3.17 18.80 -27.85
C TRP A 82 -3.58 20.03 -27.05
N TRP A 83 -3.78 19.88 -25.73
CA TRP A 83 -4.13 20.99 -24.84
C TRP A 83 -3.03 22.06 -24.80
N LYS A 84 -1.76 21.66 -24.74
CA LYS A 84 -0.63 22.60 -24.80
C LYS A 84 -0.66 23.41 -26.10
N ARG A 85 -0.84 22.75 -27.24
CA ARG A 85 -0.96 23.41 -28.54
C ARG A 85 -2.16 24.36 -28.58
N ARG A 86 -3.33 23.91 -28.12
CA ARG A 86 -4.55 24.73 -28.08
C ARG A 86 -4.37 25.96 -27.20
N ALA A 87 -3.74 25.83 -26.02
CA ALA A 87 -3.43 26.96 -25.16
C ALA A 87 -2.52 27.98 -25.85
N THR A 88 -1.48 27.53 -26.55
CA THR A 88 -0.59 28.41 -27.33
C THR A 88 -1.29 29.10 -28.50
N GLU A 89 -2.26 28.44 -29.15
CA GLU A 89 -3.00 28.99 -30.30
C GLU A 89 -4.15 29.93 -29.89
N THR A 90 -4.71 29.79 -28.68
CA THR A 90 -5.97 30.46 -28.28
C THR A 90 -5.78 31.54 -27.21
N GLY A 91 -4.67 31.55 -26.48
CA GLY A 91 -4.45 32.46 -25.35
C GLY A 91 -3.16 33.27 -25.48
N THR A 92 -3.23 34.55 -25.07
CA THR A 92 -2.13 35.48 -24.85
C THR A 92 -0.97 34.76 -24.16
N LYS A 93 0.25 34.89 -24.72
CA LYS A 93 1.49 34.26 -24.22
C LYS A 93 1.82 34.59 -22.74
N ASP A 94 1.08 35.51 -22.13
CA ASP A 94 1.27 35.99 -20.76
C ASP A 94 0.40 35.28 -19.71
N LEU A 95 -0.60 34.49 -20.12
CA LEU A 95 -1.38 33.67 -19.17
C LEU A 95 -0.73 32.28 -19.00
N ILE A 96 0.56 32.29 -18.69
CA ILE A 96 1.29 31.07 -18.31
C ILE A 96 0.89 30.76 -16.87
N THR A 97 0.36 29.57 -16.66
CA THR A 97 0.19 28.95 -15.33
C THR A 97 1.33 29.38 -14.40
N PRO A 98 1.04 29.95 -13.22
CA PRO A 98 2.08 30.31 -12.26
C PRO A 98 3.00 29.10 -12.03
N SER A 99 4.30 29.36 -12.01
CA SER A 99 5.29 28.34 -11.69
C SER A 99 5.00 27.80 -10.29
N PRO A 100 5.33 26.54 -9.96
CA PRO A 100 5.21 26.02 -8.59
C PRO A 100 5.88 26.92 -7.52
N SER A 101 6.87 27.72 -7.93
CA SER A 101 7.53 28.74 -7.11
C SER A 101 6.67 29.98 -6.83
N ASP A 102 5.62 30.26 -7.60
CA ASP A 102 4.71 31.40 -7.39
C ASP A 102 3.61 31.09 -6.37
N ILE A 103 3.37 29.80 -6.07
CA ILE A 103 2.36 29.35 -5.10
C ILE A 103 2.82 29.64 -3.66
N SER A 104 4.13 29.77 -3.39
CA SER A 104 4.62 30.12 -2.04
C SER A 104 4.63 31.63 -1.76
N SER A 105 4.27 32.46 -2.73
CA SER A 105 4.22 33.93 -2.59
C SER A 105 2.84 34.43 -2.13
N ILE A 106 1.83 33.56 -2.10
CA ILE A 106 0.52 33.89 -1.54
C ILE A 106 0.63 33.76 -0.01
N MET A 107 1.26 34.74 0.62
CA MET A 107 0.99 35.02 2.03
C MET A 107 -0.41 35.62 2.10
N GLU A 108 -1.36 34.79 2.50
CA GLU A 108 -2.68 35.27 2.91
C GLU A 108 -2.50 36.07 4.21
N GLU A 109 -2.64 37.40 4.15
CA GLU A 109 -2.76 38.21 5.37
C GLU A 109 -4.09 37.88 6.02
N LEU A 110 -4.03 37.11 7.11
CA LEU A 110 -5.19 36.81 7.96
C LEU A 110 -5.72 38.14 8.55
N SER A 111 -7.03 38.37 8.44
CA SER A 111 -7.67 39.51 9.12
C SER A 111 -7.51 39.41 10.63
N GLU A 112 -7.47 40.55 11.32
CA GLU A 112 -7.29 40.66 12.78
C GLU A 112 -8.28 39.82 13.61
N GLU A 113 -9.43 39.44 13.06
CA GLU A 113 -10.39 38.54 13.71
C GLU A 113 -9.91 37.08 13.79
N ARG A 114 -8.85 36.72 13.05
CA ARG A 114 -8.29 35.36 12.95
C ARG A 114 -6.84 35.27 13.44
N ARG A 115 -6.28 36.34 13.99
CA ARG A 115 -5.01 36.33 14.75
C ARG A 115 -5.28 36.01 16.21
#